data_AF-A0A355VAQ8-F1
#
_entry.id   AF-A0A355VAQ8-F1
#
_cell.length_a   1.000
_cell.length_b   1.000
_cell.length_c   1.000
_cell.angle_alpha   90.00
_cell.angle_beta   90.00
_cell.angle_gamma   90.00
#
_symmetry.space_group_name_H-M   'P 1'
#
loop_
_entity.id
_entity.type
_entity.pdbx_description
1 polymer ?
#
loop_
_entity_poly.entity_id
_entity_poly.type
_entity_poly.pdbx_seq_one_letter_code
_entity_poly.pdbx_strand_id
1 'polypeptide(L)'
;SLGFSIAQIRDLLQLRDNPRRASREVKQLAQKHLQELDQQMLALKKMQAMLEDLVARCAGDDSPDCVIIDELSDSGETGNE
;
A
#
# COMPACT_ATOMS: atom_id res chain seq x y z
N SER A 1 11.56 -10.95 -5.96
CA SER A 1 11.03 -10.19 -7.10
C SER A 1 10.67 -8.80 -6.60
N LEU A 2 10.99 -7.71 -7.29
CA LEU A 2 10.82 -6.30 -6.83
C LEU A 2 9.35 -5.82 -6.78
N GLY A 3 8.40 -6.74 -6.54
CA GLY A 3 6.97 -6.41 -6.45
C GLY A 3 6.33 -5.93 -7.76
N PHE A 4 6.98 -6.11 -8.91
CA PHE A 4 6.36 -5.76 -10.20
C PHE A 4 5.11 -6.60 -10.43
N SER A 5 4.04 -5.94 -10.88
CA SER A 5 2.85 -6.61 -11.38
C SER A 5 3.17 -7.46 -12.61
N ILE A 6 2.33 -8.45 -12.90
CA ILE A 6 2.46 -9.25 -14.12
C ILE A 6 2.45 -8.39 -15.39
N ALA A 7 1.71 -7.26 -15.38
CA ALA A 7 1.72 -6.31 -16.48
C ALA A 7 3.10 -5.65 -16.65
N GLN A 8 3.69 -5.11 -15.57
CA GLN A 8 5.01 -4.49 -15.62
C GLN A 8 6.13 -5.49 -15.95
N ILE A 9 6.01 -6.74 -15.49
CA ILE A 9 6.95 -7.81 -15.87
C ILE A 9 6.86 -8.06 -17.38
N ARG A 10 5.66 -8.09 -17.96
CA ARG A 10 5.48 -8.22 -19.41
C ARG A 10 6.12 -7.06 -20.16
N ASP A 11 5.96 -5.83 -19.69
CA ASP A 11 6.57 -4.64 -20.29
C ASP A 11 8.10 -4.71 -20.23
N LEU A 12 8.66 -5.14 -19.10
CA LEU A 12 10.11 -5.33 -18.94
C LEU A 12 10.66 -6.40 -19.89
N LEU A 13 9.93 -7.51 -20.09
CA LEU A 13 10.30 -8.58 -21.02
C LEU A 13 10.24 -8.08 -22.47
N GLN A 14 9.18 -7.37 -22.86
CA GLN A 14 9.07 -6.76 -24.20
C GLN A 14 10.22 -5.78 -24.46
N LEU A 15 10.54 -4.94 -23.48
CA LEU A 15 11.69 -4.05 -23.59
C LEU A 15 12.95 -4.88 -23.75
N ARG A 16 13.21 -5.89 -22.92
CA ARG A 16 14.44 -6.72 -23.01
C ARG A 16 14.62 -7.34 -24.39
N ASP A 17 13.54 -7.81 -24.99
CA ASP A 17 13.57 -8.52 -26.28
C ASP A 17 13.69 -7.55 -27.48
N ASN A 18 13.62 -6.23 -27.24
CA ASN A 18 13.87 -5.21 -28.26
C ASN A 18 15.36 -4.77 -28.29
N PRO A 19 16.14 -5.13 -29.33
CA PRO A 19 17.56 -4.80 -29.42
C PRO A 19 17.84 -3.31 -29.68
N ARG A 20 16.82 -2.52 -30.07
CA ARG A 20 16.93 -1.07 -30.28
C ARG A 20 16.37 -0.24 -29.12
N ARG A 21 15.95 -0.86 -28.03
CA ARG A 21 15.37 -0.14 -26.87
C ARG A 21 16.34 0.90 -26.33
N ALA A 22 15.81 2.02 -25.86
CA ALA A 22 16.62 2.93 -25.07
C ALA A 22 16.57 2.51 -23.59
N SER A 23 17.72 2.53 -22.90
CA SER A 23 17.76 2.32 -21.45
C SER A 23 16.89 3.33 -20.67
N ARG A 24 16.62 4.50 -21.28
CA ARG A 24 15.67 5.50 -20.77
C ARG A 24 14.26 4.94 -20.56
N GLU A 25 13.77 4.08 -21.46
CA GLU A 25 12.42 3.51 -21.36
C GLU A 25 12.32 2.56 -20.17
N VAL A 26 13.35 1.73 -19.97
CA VAL A 26 13.47 0.84 -18.80
C VAL A 26 13.55 1.65 -17.51
N LYS A 27 14.35 2.71 -17.50
CA LYS A 27 14.48 3.61 -16.35
C LYS A 27 13.15 4.27 -16.00
N GLN A 28 12.40 4.76 -17.00
CA GLN A 28 11.09 5.37 -16.79
C GLN A 28 10.09 4.38 -16.17
N LEU A 29 10.04 3.14 -16.67
CA LEU A 29 9.17 2.10 -16.11
C LEU A 29 9.54 1.78 -14.64
N ALA A 30 10.83 1.64 -14.35
CA ALA A 30 11.30 1.39 -12.99
C ALA A 30 11.00 2.57 -12.05
N GLN A 31 11.17 3.81 -12.52
CA GLN A 31 10.85 5.02 -11.74
C GLN A 31 9.36 5.14 -11.44
N LYS A 32 8.50 4.80 -12.41
CA LYS A 32 7.05 4.74 -12.19
C LYS A 32 6.69 3.72 -11.11
N HIS A 33 7.28 2.52 -11.17
CA HIS A 33 7.04 1.48 -10.15
C HIS A 33 7.55 1.90 -8.76
N LEU A 34 8.69 2.59 -8.68
CA LEU A 34 9.16 3.18 -7.42
C LEU A 34 8.14 4.15 -6.82
N GLN A 35 7.55 5.03 -7.64
CA GLN A 35 6.51 5.95 -7.17
C GLN A 35 5.27 5.21 -6.67
N GLU A 36 4.85 4.15 -7.36
CA GLU A 36 3.71 3.31 -6.92
C GLU A 36 3.99 2.65 -5.56
N LEU A 37 5.19 2.11 -5.36
CA LEU A 37 5.62 1.55 -4.07
C LEU A 37 5.65 2.62 -2.97
N ASP A 38 6.16 3.81 -3.27
CA ASP A 38 6.18 4.92 -2.30
C ASP A 38 4.75 5.30 -1.86
N GLN A 39 3.79 5.35 -2.79
CA GLN A 39 2.39 5.60 -2.45
C GLN A 39 1.78 4.51 -1.57
N GLN A 40 2.06 3.23 -1.89
CA GLN A 40 1.60 2.12 -1.07
C GLN A 40 2.20 2.17 0.35
N MET A 41 3.49 2.48 0.46
CA MET A 41 4.14 2.67 1.76
C MET A 41 3.52 3.81 2.56
N LEU A 42 3.19 4.93 1.91
CA LEU A 42 2.50 6.05 2.59
C LEU A 42 1.11 5.65 3.07
N ALA A 43 0.34 4.92 2.27
CA ALA A 43 -0.97 4.41 2.69
C ALA A 43 -0.86 3.45 3.88
N LEU A 44 0.07 2.51 3.82
CA LEU A 44 0.35 1.58 4.91
C LEU A 44 0.80 2.28 6.19
N LYS A 45 1.68 3.29 6.08
CA LYS A 45 2.11 4.10 7.23
C LYS A 45 0.95 4.86 7.87
N LYS A 46 -0.02 5.35 7.09
CA LYS A 46 -1.21 6.02 7.63
C LYS A 46 -2.09 5.04 8.40
N MET A 47 -2.37 3.86 7.82
CA MET A 47 -3.14 2.81 8.50
C MET A 47 -2.43 2.33 9.76
N GLN A 48 -1.11 2.18 9.71
CA GLN A 48 -0.29 1.85 10.87
C GLN A 48 -0.43 2.90 11.97
N ALA A 49 -0.26 4.19 11.65
CA ALA A 49 -0.36 5.26 12.65
C ALA A 49 -1.74 5.31 13.32
N MET A 50 -2.81 5.09 12.54
CA MET A 50 -4.18 4.99 13.09
C MET A 50 -4.31 3.81 14.04
N LEU A 51 -3.84 2.63 13.63
CA LEU A 51 -3.89 1.44 14.48
C LEU A 51 -3.03 1.59 15.75
N GLU A 52 -1.87 2.22 15.63
CA GLU A 52 -0.99 2.53 16.78
C GLU A 52 -1.69 3.42 17.81
N ASP A 53 -2.43 4.44 17.38
CA ASP A 53 -3.25 5.28 18.26
C ASP A 53 -4.34 4.47 18.97
N LEU A 54 -5.07 3.64 18.22
CA LEU A 54 -6.13 2.79 18.79
C LEU A 54 -5.59 1.78 19.79
N VAL A 55 -4.44 1.17 19.49
CA VAL A 55 -3.75 0.26 20.41
C VAL A 55 -3.29 0.99 21.68
N ALA A 56 -2.76 2.21 21.56
CA ALA A 56 -2.33 3.00 22.71
C ALA A 56 -3.49 3.43 23.62
N ARG A 57 -4.69 3.61 23.06
CA ARG A 57 -5.92 3.96 23.78
C ARG A 57 -6.64 2.73 24.38
N CYS A 58 -6.31 1.53 23.92
CA CYS A 58 -6.92 0.31 24.41
C CYS A 58 -6.38 -0.08 25.79
N ALA A 59 -7.27 -0.36 26.75
CA ALA A 59 -6.88 -0.75 28.11
C ALA A 59 -6.15 -2.10 28.15
N GLY A 60 -6.51 -3.03 27.25
CA GLY A 60 -5.85 -4.34 27.12
C GLY A 60 -6.01 -5.25 28.34
N ASP A 61 -7.14 -5.15 29.05
CA ASP A 61 -7.46 -5.95 30.24
C ASP A 61 -8.64 -6.91 29.99
N ASP A 62 -9.16 -7.52 31.05
CA ASP A 62 -10.28 -8.47 30.99
C ASP A 62 -11.66 -7.80 30.87
N SER A 63 -11.72 -6.47 30.71
CA SER A 63 -12.99 -5.74 30.53
C SER A 63 -13.55 -5.95 29.12
N PRO A 64 -14.88 -5.96 28.92
CA PRO A 64 -15.48 -5.92 27.59
C PRO A 64 -15.29 -4.59 26.85
N ASP A 65 -14.85 -3.53 27.53
CA ASP A 65 -14.70 -2.19 26.94
C ASP A 65 -13.46 -2.13 26.03
N CYS A 66 -13.65 -2.01 24.71
CA CYS A 66 -12.56 -2.05 23.74
C CYS A 66 -12.70 -0.96 22.66
N VAL A 67 -11.95 0.12 22.84
CA VAL A 67 -11.92 1.29 21.93
C VAL A 67 -11.63 0.90 20.48
N ILE A 68 -10.81 -0.15 20.25
CA ILE A 68 -10.51 -0.63 18.89
C ILE A 68 -11.79 -1.13 18.19
N ILE A 69 -12.63 -1.89 18.90
CA ILE A 69 -13.88 -2.43 18.33
C ILE A 69 -14.92 -1.33 18.16
N ASP A 70 -14.99 -0.41 19.12
CA ASP A 70 -15.93 0.72 19.06
C ASP A 70 -15.65 1.61 17.83
N GLU A 71 -14.39 1.99 17.61
CA GLU A 71 -13.97 2.84 16.48
C GLU A 71 -14.13 2.15 15.12
N LEU A 72 -13.88 0.84 15.05
CA LEU A 72 -14.10 0.05 13.82
C LEU A 72 -15.58 -0.13 13.51
N SER A 73 -16.43 -0.13 14.53
CA SER A 73 -17.88 -0.24 14.38
C SER A 73 -18.50 1.10 13.95
N ASP A 74 -17.97 2.23 14.41
CA ASP A 74 -18.40 3.58 14.02
C ASP A 74 -17.93 3.96 12.60
N SER A 75 -16.71 3.54 12.22
CA SER A 75 -16.14 3.78 10.88
C SER A 75 -16.87 3.03 9.74
N GLY A 76 -17.77 2.10 10.06
CA GLY A 76 -18.55 1.30 9.11
C GLY A 76 -19.79 2.01 8.53
N GLU A 77 -20.19 3.16 9.08
CA GLU A 77 -21.48 3.81 8.77
C GLU A 77 -21.38 5.06 7.87
N THR A 78 -20.19 5.39 7.32
CA THR A 78 -20.04 6.51 6.36
C THR A 78 -19.54 6.03 5.00
N GLY A 79 -20.46 5.62 4.12
CA GLY A 79 -20.10 5.31 2.73
C GLY A 79 -21.15 4.53 1.94
N ASN A 80 -22.39 5.03 1.84
CA ASN A 80 -23.31 4.59 0.78
C ASN A 80 -24.23 5.74 0.35
N GLU A 81 -23.79 6.49 -0.67
CA GLU A 81 -24.62 7.36 -1.53
C GLU A 81 -24.28 7.05 -3.00
#